data_AF-A0A662SQG9-F1
#
_entry.id   AF-A0A662SQG9-F1
#
_cell.length_a   1.000
_cell.length_b   1.000
_cell.length_c   1.000
_cell.angle_alpha   90.00
_cell.angle_beta   90.00
_cell.angle_gamma   90.00
#
_symmetry.space_group_name_H-M   'P 1'
#
loop_
_entity.id
_entity.type
_entity.pdbx_description
1 polymer ?
#
loop_
_entity_poly.entity_id
_entity_poly.type
_entity_poly.pdbx_seq_one_letter_code
_entity_poly.pdbx_strand_id
1 'polypeptide(L)'
;MEASRRRRRKRRVASSTLLGASIFLMVATLVVIASPLLTLVQQYLALALGAMAGAAISASVYLSEVPPPVPPGGVRLLVEVTPKVASREAESLSDLDRAILRICASSGGLRLSETAEKLGIPPSLLAERLSRLEREGFLRVVGASVGRS
;
A
#
# COMPACT_ATOMS: atom_id res chain seq x y z
N MET A 1 -5.58 9.31 -23.49
CA MET A 1 -5.70 8.60 -22.19
C MET A 1 -4.68 9.04 -21.12
N GLU A 2 -3.72 9.93 -21.42
CA GLU A 2 -2.68 10.36 -20.45
C GLU A 2 -3.10 11.47 -19.49
N ALA A 3 -4.03 12.34 -19.89
CA ALA A 3 -4.50 13.47 -19.07
C ALA A 3 -5.24 13.03 -17.79
N SER A 4 -5.94 11.88 -17.82
CA SER A 4 -6.65 11.32 -16.66
C SER A 4 -5.71 10.70 -15.62
N ARG A 5 -4.55 10.15 -16.05
CA ARG A 5 -3.51 9.65 -15.14
C ARG A 5 -2.83 10.77 -14.35
N ARG A 6 -2.55 11.92 -14.98
CA ARG A 6 -1.97 13.10 -14.30
C ARG A 6 -2.91 13.69 -13.24
N ARG A 7 -4.22 13.76 -13.51
CA ARG A 7 -5.21 14.25 -12.53
C ARG A 7 -5.36 13.31 -11.32
N ARG A 8 -5.33 11.99 -11.52
CA ARG A 8 -5.35 11.02 -10.40
C ARG A 8 -4.08 11.10 -9.54
N ARG A 9 -2.90 11.27 -10.14
CA ARG A 9 -1.65 11.52 -9.37
C ARG A 9 -1.73 12.82 -8.56
N LYS A 10 -2.18 13.95 -9.16
CA LYS A 10 -2.31 15.22 -8.44
C LYS A 10 -3.28 15.16 -7.25
N ARG A 11 -4.42 14.45 -7.39
CA ARG A 11 -5.35 14.25 -6.27
C ARG A 11 -4.79 13.37 -5.15
N ARG A 12 -3.90 12.42 -5.47
CA ARG A 12 -3.29 11.48 -4.50
C ARG A 12 -2.12 12.09 -3.72
N VAL A 13 -1.30 12.91 -4.38
CA VAL A 13 -0.27 13.68 -3.66
C VAL A 13 -0.90 14.65 -2.66
N ALA A 14 -2.02 15.28 -3.02
CA ALA A 14 -2.74 16.20 -2.16
C ALA A 14 -3.31 15.56 -0.87
N SER A 15 -3.72 14.28 -0.88
CA SER A 15 -4.23 13.61 0.33
C SER A 15 -3.13 13.34 1.36
N SER A 16 -1.93 12.97 0.91
CA SER A 16 -0.79 12.69 1.81
C SER A 16 -0.25 13.95 2.53
N THR A 17 -0.28 15.11 1.86
CA THR A 17 0.15 16.38 2.46
C THR A 17 -0.88 16.91 3.45
N LEU A 18 -2.17 16.67 3.22
CA LEU A 18 -3.25 17.07 4.13
C LEU A 18 -3.17 16.32 5.47
N LEU A 19 -2.83 15.03 5.45
CA LEU A 19 -2.62 14.23 6.67
C LEU A 19 -1.41 14.71 7.49
N GLY A 20 -0.28 15.01 6.83
CA GLY A 20 0.88 15.56 7.53
C GLY A 20 0.60 16.93 8.15
N ALA A 21 -0.11 17.80 7.42
CA ALA A 21 -0.50 19.13 7.89
C ALA A 21 -1.51 19.08 9.04
N SER A 22 -2.47 18.16 9.04
CA SER A 22 -3.45 18.03 10.12
C SER A 22 -2.80 17.61 11.43
N ILE A 23 -1.85 16.68 11.39
CA ILE A 23 -1.10 16.23 12.57
C ILE A 23 -0.26 17.38 13.13
N PHE A 24 0.42 18.14 12.26
CA PHE A 24 1.18 19.30 12.70
C PHE A 24 0.28 20.37 13.35
N LEU A 25 -0.86 20.69 12.74
CA LEU A 25 -1.83 21.64 13.29
C LEU A 25 -2.38 21.19 14.64
N MET A 26 -2.65 19.90 14.81
CA MET A 26 -3.07 19.33 16.09
C MET A 26 -1.99 19.52 17.16
N VAL A 27 -0.72 19.22 16.85
CA VAL A 27 0.39 19.44 17.78
C VAL A 27 0.55 20.93 18.11
N ALA A 28 0.47 21.81 17.10
CA ALA A 28 0.58 23.25 17.30
C ALA A 28 -0.54 23.80 18.21
N THR A 29 -1.79 23.37 18.00
CA THR A 29 -2.91 23.75 18.87
C THR A 29 -2.71 23.26 20.30
N LEU A 30 -2.23 22.03 20.47
CA LEU A 30 -1.93 21.46 21.79
C LEU A 30 -0.83 22.26 22.51
N VAL A 31 0.20 22.68 21.79
CA VAL A 31 1.28 23.54 22.31
C VAL A 31 0.75 24.93 22.70
N VAL A 32 -0.15 25.51 21.92
CA VAL A 32 -0.78 26.81 22.26
C VAL A 32 -1.61 26.70 23.53
N ILE A 33 -2.40 25.63 23.68
CA ILE A 33 -3.21 25.40 24.89
C ILE A 33 -2.32 25.14 26.11
N ALA A 34 -1.23 24.38 25.94
CA ALA A 34 -0.27 24.06 27.01
C ALA A 34 0.79 25.16 27.24
N SER A 35 0.79 26.23 26.44
CA SER A 35 1.73 27.35 26.51
C SER A 35 1.95 27.91 27.93
N PRO A 36 0.90 28.16 28.76
CA PRO A 36 1.10 28.70 30.11
C PRO A 36 1.80 27.73 31.07
N LEU A 37 1.86 26.44 30.73
CA LEU A 37 2.49 25.38 31.53
C LEU A 37 3.90 25.03 31.03
N LEU A 38 4.29 25.53 29.86
CA LEU A 38 5.51 25.14 29.16
C LEU A 38 6.51 26.28 29.10
N THR A 39 7.78 25.95 29.30
CA THR A 39 8.88 26.88 29.04
C THR A 39 9.04 27.12 27.53
N LEU A 40 9.59 28.28 27.14
CA LEU A 40 9.80 28.65 25.74
C LEU A 40 10.60 27.57 24.96
N VAL A 41 11.61 26.97 25.60
CA VAL A 41 12.43 25.90 25.02
C VAL A 41 11.59 24.64 24.75
N GLN A 42 10.69 24.27 25.67
CA GLN A 42 9.80 23.12 25.49
C GLN A 42 8.78 23.35 24.38
N GLN A 43 8.29 24.59 24.20
CA GLN A 43 7.39 24.94 23.10
C GLN A 43 8.07 24.76 21.73
N TYR A 44 9.31 25.24 21.58
CA TYR A 44 10.08 25.06 20.34
C TYR A 44 10.39 23.58 20.07
N LEU A 45 10.77 22.82 21.10
CA LEU A 45 11.02 21.37 20.97
C LEU A 45 9.76 20.62 20.54
N ALA A 46 8.60 20.93 21.13
CA ALA A 46 7.33 20.32 20.77
C ALA A 46 6.92 20.63 19.33
N LEU A 47 7.10 21.87 18.88
CA LEU A 47 6.84 22.25 17.48
C LEU A 47 7.79 21.54 16.50
N ALA A 48 9.08 21.47 16.83
CA ALA A 48 10.06 20.77 16.00
C ALA A 48 9.75 19.27 15.89
N LEU A 49 9.40 18.62 17.00
CA LEU A 49 8.98 17.22 17.03
C LEU A 49 7.68 17.00 16.25
N GLY A 50 6.70 17.89 16.40
CA GLY A 50 5.45 17.85 15.63
C GLY A 50 5.69 17.96 14.12
N ALA A 51 6.59 18.85 13.70
CA ALA A 51 6.96 19.02 12.29
C ALA A 51 7.63 17.75 11.73
N MET A 52 8.56 17.16 12.48
CA MET A 52 9.22 15.91 12.08
C MET A 52 8.24 14.74 12.01
N ALA A 53 7.34 14.61 12.98
CA ALA A 53 6.31 13.57 12.98
C ALA A 53 5.36 13.70 11.78
N GLY A 54 4.87 14.92 11.49
CA GLY A 54 4.04 15.19 10.32
C GLY A 54 4.74 14.86 9.01
N ALA A 55 6.02 15.22 8.86
CA ALA A 55 6.83 14.91 7.68
C ALA A 55 7.05 13.40 7.51
N ALA A 56 7.39 12.69 8.59
CA ALA A 56 7.62 11.25 8.56
C ALA A 56 6.36 10.47 8.16
N ILE A 57 5.20 10.84 8.72
CA ILE A 57 3.92 10.20 8.40
C ILE A 57 3.53 10.51 6.95
N SER A 58 3.68 11.75 6.50
CA SER A 58 3.39 12.11 5.10
C SER A 58 4.27 11.34 4.12
N ALA A 59 5.57 11.19 4.42
CA ALA A 59 6.49 10.38 3.62
C ALA A 59 6.12 8.90 3.61
N SER A 60 5.74 8.34 4.77
CA SER A 60 5.30 6.95 4.88
C SER A 60 4.05 6.67 4.05
N VAL A 61 3.04 7.56 4.14
CA VAL A 61 1.82 7.45 3.32
C VAL A 61 2.16 7.56 1.84
N TYR A 62 2.98 8.53 1.46
CA TYR A 62 3.42 8.71 0.08
C TYR A 62 4.10 7.45 -0.48
N LEU A 63 4.99 6.83 0.31
CA LEU A 63 5.67 5.59 -0.06
C LEU A 63 4.72 4.39 -0.15
N SER A 64 3.77 4.28 0.78
CA SER A 64 2.80 3.18 0.81
C SER A 64 1.79 3.21 -0.36
N GLU A 65 1.59 4.38 -0.96
CA GLU A 65 0.70 4.57 -2.11
C GLU A 65 1.39 4.31 -3.46
N VAL A 66 2.71 4.07 -3.49
CA VAL A 66 3.42 3.69 -4.71
C VAL A 66 3.10 2.21 -5.01
N PRO A 67 2.39 1.89 -6.10
CA PRO A 67 2.18 0.50 -6.48
C PRO A 67 3.56 -0.15 -6.71
N PRO A 68 3.76 -1.39 -6.24
CA PRO A 68 5.04 -2.04 -6.38
C PRO A 68 5.46 -2.08 -7.86
N PRO A 69 6.75 -1.87 -8.16
CA PRO A 69 7.23 -1.98 -9.52
C PRO A 69 6.90 -3.37 -10.05
N VAL A 70 6.20 -3.44 -11.17
CA VAL A 70 5.89 -4.71 -11.83
C VAL A 70 7.22 -5.35 -12.22
N PRO A 71 7.58 -6.51 -11.67
CA PRO A 71 8.83 -7.16 -12.03
C PRO A 71 8.82 -7.51 -13.53
N PRO A 72 9.99 -7.47 -14.19
CA PRO A 72 10.11 -7.76 -15.61
C PRO A 72 9.52 -9.15 -15.93
N GLY A 73 8.92 -9.29 -17.12
CA GLY A 73 8.02 -10.39 -17.50
C GLY A 73 8.56 -11.84 -17.39
N GLY A 74 9.80 -12.05 -16.98
CA GLY A 74 10.39 -13.36 -16.70
C GLY A 74 10.35 -13.80 -15.22
N VAL A 75 9.88 -12.96 -14.30
CA VAL A 75 9.88 -13.27 -12.86
C VAL A 75 8.61 -14.02 -12.46
N ARG A 76 8.79 -15.22 -11.90
CA ARG A 76 7.76 -15.98 -11.19
C ARG A 76 7.75 -15.57 -9.73
N LEU A 77 6.62 -15.08 -9.25
CA LEU A 77 6.38 -14.91 -7.82
C LEU A 77 6.00 -16.26 -7.23
N LEU A 78 6.72 -16.72 -6.22
CA LEU A 78 6.32 -17.87 -5.40
C LEU A 78 5.32 -17.36 -4.37
N VAL A 79 4.11 -17.90 -4.41
CA VAL A 79 2.99 -17.44 -3.58
C VAL A 79 2.43 -18.62 -2.83
N GLU A 80 2.41 -18.50 -1.50
CA GLU A 80 1.78 -19.47 -0.62
C GLU A 80 0.41 -18.92 -0.20
N VAL A 81 -0.64 -19.69 -0.41
CA VAL A 81 -2.00 -19.31 -0.01
C VAL A 81 -2.18 -19.73 1.45
N THR A 82 -2.41 -18.76 2.33
CA THR A 82 -2.53 -19.02 3.76
C THR A 82 -3.84 -19.77 4.03
N PRO A 83 -3.86 -20.81 4.88
CA PRO A 83 -5.09 -21.57 5.20
C PRO A 83 -6.18 -20.76 5.92
N LYS A 84 -5.93 -19.49 6.27
CA LYS A 84 -6.93 -18.54 6.80
C LYS A 84 -8.15 -18.36 5.88
N VAL A 85 -8.05 -18.78 4.62
CA VAL A 85 -9.14 -18.84 3.63
C VAL A 85 -10.33 -19.72 4.08
N ALA A 86 -10.16 -20.61 5.07
CA ALA A 86 -11.20 -21.57 5.46
C ALA A 86 -12.30 -21.02 6.42
N SER A 87 -12.27 -19.77 6.86
CA SER A 87 -13.17 -19.32 7.93
C SER A 87 -13.71 -17.90 7.72
N ARG A 88 -14.98 -17.80 7.28
CA ARG A 88 -15.87 -16.61 7.26
C ARG A 88 -15.43 -15.35 6.49
N GLU A 89 -14.16 -14.98 6.40
CA GLU A 89 -13.71 -13.74 5.75
C GLU A 89 -13.70 -13.83 4.21
N ALA A 90 -13.71 -15.05 3.66
CA ALA A 90 -13.72 -15.29 2.21
C ALA A 90 -15.04 -14.89 1.51
N GLU A 91 -16.14 -14.71 2.25
CA GLU A 91 -17.39 -14.18 1.69
C GLU A 91 -17.27 -12.73 1.23
N SER A 92 -16.36 -11.95 1.83
CA SER A 92 -16.12 -10.54 1.49
C SER A 92 -15.24 -10.32 0.25
N LEU A 93 -14.63 -11.38 -0.28
CA LEU A 93 -13.74 -11.31 -1.44
C LEU A 93 -14.54 -11.14 -2.74
N SER A 94 -14.05 -10.28 -3.63
CA SER A 94 -14.62 -10.16 -4.97
C SER A 94 -14.34 -11.43 -5.80
N ASP A 95 -15.15 -11.69 -6.82
CA ASP A 95 -14.97 -12.87 -7.68
C ASP A 95 -13.61 -12.87 -8.39
N LEU A 96 -13.06 -11.69 -8.69
CA LEU A 96 -11.71 -11.55 -9.22
C LEU A 96 -10.65 -12.00 -8.20
N ASP A 97 -10.79 -11.59 -6.94
CA ASP A 97 -9.84 -11.96 -5.89
C ASP A 97 -9.88 -13.47 -5.61
N ARG A 98 -11.08 -14.07 -5.64
CA ARG A 98 -11.26 -15.53 -5.57
C ARG A 98 -10.60 -16.25 -6.74
N ALA A 99 -10.72 -15.72 -7.95
CA ALA A 99 -10.07 -16.27 -9.14
C ALA A 99 -8.55 -16.22 -9.00
N ILE A 100 -7.99 -15.10 -8.52
CA ILE A 100 -6.55 -14.95 -8.25
C ILE A 100 -6.08 -15.98 -7.23
N LEU A 101 -6.79 -16.14 -6.11
CA LEU A 101 -6.44 -17.13 -5.07
C LEU A 101 -6.49 -18.56 -5.59
N ARG A 102 -7.48 -18.93 -6.41
CA ARG A 102 -7.55 -20.26 -7.05
C ARG A 102 -6.36 -20.53 -7.97
N ILE A 103 -5.94 -19.53 -8.74
CA ILE A 103 -4.76 -19.64 -9.60
C ILE A 103 -3.50 -19.81 -8.75
N CYS A 104 -3.34 -19.02 -7.68
CA CYS A 104 -2.19 -19.12 -6.78
C CYS A 104 -2.14 -20.49 -6.06
N ALA A 105 -3.28 -20.98 -5.58
CA ALA A 105 -3.38 -22.26 -4.89
C ALA A 105 -3.05 -23.47 -5.79
N SER A 106 -3.40 -23.41 -7.08
CA SER A 106 -3.17 -24.51 -8.02
C SER A 106 -1.75 -24.56 -8.57
N SER A 107 -1.08 -23.42 -8.69
CA SER A 107 0.23 -23.31 -9.34
C SER A 107 1.41 -23.16 -8.38
N GLY A 108 1.17 -22.78 -7.11
CA GLY A 108 2.20 -22.47 -6.12
C GLY A 108 3.07 -21.25 -6.48
N GLY A 109 2.81 -20.62 -7.63
CA GLY A 109 3.58 -19.50 -8.13
C GLY A 109 2.98 -18.89 -9.39
N LEU A 110 3.11 -17.59 -9.52
CA LEU A 110 2.40 -16.76 -10.48
C LEU A 110 3.37 -15.96 -11.35
N ARG A 111 3.16 -15.98 -12.67
CA ARG A 111 3.71 -14.99 -13.59
C ARG A 111 2.69 -13.88 -13.78
N LEU A 112 3.05 -12.66 -13.39
CA LEU A 112 2.14 -11.51 -13.41
C LEU A 112 1.56 -11.26 -14.80
N SER A 113 2.40 -11.23 -15.84
CA SER A 113 1.96 -10.94 -17.21
C SER A 113 0.99 -12.01 -17.75
N GLU A 114 1.38 -13.28 -17.67
CA GLU A 114 0.55 -14.40 -18.17
C GLU A 114 -0.77 -14.52 -17.39
N THR A 115 -0.74 -14.30 -16.08
CA THR A 115 -1.94 -14.41 -15.26
C THR A 115 -2.87 -13.23 -15.48
N ALA A 116 -2.31 -12.03 -15.67
CA ALA A 116 -3.08 -10.84 -16.00
C ALA A 116 -3.77 -10.99 -17.36
N GLU A 117 -3.08 -11.55 -18.36
CA GLU A 117 -3.64 -11.85 -19.67
C GLU A 117 -4.77 -12.88 -19.60
N LYS A 118 -4.58 -13.99 -18.86
CA LYS A 118 -5.63 -15.00 -18.62
C LYS A 118 -6.87 -14.44 -17.94
N LEU A 119 -6.70 -13.46 -17.05
CA LEU A 119 -7.78 -12.80 -16.33
C LEU A 119 -8.35 -11.57 -17.06
N GLY A 120 -7.78 -11.19 -18.22
CA GLY A 120 -8.21 -10.01 -18.98
C GLY A 120 -8.01 -8.67 -18.26
N ILE A 121 -7.08 -8.60 -17.31
CA ILE A 121 -6.81 -7.40 -16.49
C ILE A 121 -5.40 -6.86 -16.75
N PRO A 122 -5.13 -5.57 -16.51
CA PRO A 122 -3.78 -5.04 -16.62
C PRO A 122 -2.87 -5.59 -15.50
N PRO A 123 -1.57 -5.87 -15.78
CA PRO A 123 -0.63 -6.43 -14.80
C PRO A 123 -0.49 -5.61 -13.51
N SER A 124 -0.60 -4.28 -13.64
CA SER A 124 -0.57 -3.37 -12.49
C SER A 124 -1.75 -3.57 -11.53
N LEU A 125 -2.93 -3.87 -12.07
CA LEU A 125 -4.12 -4.14 -11.25
C LEU A 125 -3.96 -5.49 -10.53
N LEU A 126 -3.43 -6.50 -11.22
CA LEU A 126 -3.12 -7.79 -10.60
C LEU A 126 -2.11 -7.64 -9.46
N ALA A 127 -1.04 -6.85 -9.66
CA ALA A 127 -0.05 -6.56 -8.62
C ALA A 127 -0.66 -5.83 -7.41
N GLU A 128 -1.53 -4.85 -7.66
CA GLU A 128 -2.28 -4.14 -6.61
C GLU A 128 -3.18 -5.09 -5.82
N ARG A 129 -3.91 -5.99 -6.51
CA ARG A 129 -4.77 -7.00 -5.88
C ARG A 129 -3.96 -8.01 -5.06
N LEU A 130 -2.85 -8.52 -5.57
CA LEU A 130 -1.96 -9.42 -4.83
C LEU A 130 -1.42 -8.75 -3.57
N SER A 131 -0.95 -7.50 -3.68
CA SER A 131 -0.46 -6.74 -2.52
C SER A 131 -1.53 -6.47 -1.47
N ARG A 132 -2.80 -6.34 -1.91
CA ARG A 132 -3.94 -6.20 -1.01
C ARG A 132 -4.24 -7.53 -0.30
N LEU A 133 -4.31 -8.63 -1.06
CA LEU A 133 -4.53 -9.97 -0.51
C LEU A 133 -3.43 -10.40 0.46
N GLU A 134 -2.19 -9.97 0.21
CA GLU A 134 -1.07 -10.19 1.13
C GLU A 134 -1.25 -9.43 2.45
N ARG A 135 -1.62 -8.14 2.37
CA ARG A 135 -1.89 -7.30 3.56
C ARG A 135 -3.07 -7.80 4.38
N GLU A 136 -4.09 -8.34 3.72
CA GLU A 136 -5.26 -8.95 4.36
C GLU A 136 -4.95 -10.38 4.88
N GLY A 137 -3.76 -10.91 4.57
CA GLY A 137 -3.27 -12.21 5.09
C GLY A 137 -3.80 -13.43 4.34
N PHE A 138 -4.45 -13.25 3.19
CA PHE A 138 -4.97 -14.35 2.36
C PHE A 138 -3.86 -15.07 1.59
N LEU A 139 -2.75 -14.40 1.32
CA LEU A 139 -1.58 -14.99 0.67
C LEU A 139 -0.29 -14.42 1.26
N ARG A 140 0.81 -15.10 1.00
CA ARG A 140 2.16 -14.64 1.34
C ARG A 140 3.06 -14.81 0.13
N VAL A 141 3.79 -13.76 -0.25
CA VAL A 141 4.81 -13.88 -1.28
C VAL A 141 6.09 -14.41 -0.63
N VAL A 142 6.45 -15.64 -0.96
CA VAL A 142 7.59 -16.35 -0.34
C VAL A 142 8.90 -16.02 -1.05
N GLY A 143 8.84 -15.64 -2.32
CA GLY A 143 10.01 -15.23 -3.07
C GLY A 143 9.72 -14.93 -4.53
N ALA A 144 10.78 -14.61 -5.26
CA ALA A 144 10.76 -14.41 -6.69
C ALA A 144 11.83 -15.30 -7.33
N SER A 145 11.45 -16.11 -8.30
CA SER A 145 12.41 -16.87 -9.13
C SER A 145 12.43 -16.28 -10.53
N VAL A 146 13.63 -16.12 -11.08
CA VAL A 146 13.79 -15.83 -12.51
C VAL A 146 13.66 -17.16 -13.22
N GLY A 147 12.56 -17.34 -13.96
CA GLY A 147 12.43 -18.53 -14.81
C GLY A 147 13.48 -18.44 -15.90
N ARG A 148 14.56 -19.24 -15.81
CA ARG A 148 15.38 -19.56 -16.97
C ARG A 148 14.51 -20.40 -17.90
N SER A 149 13.93 -19.76 -18.92
CA SER A 149 13.39 -20.44 -20.10
C SER A 149 14.53 -21.08 -20.87
#